data_AF-A0A9Q0W5R6-F1
#
_entry.id   AF-A0A9Q0W5R6-F1
#
_cell.length_a   1.000
_cell.length_b   1.000
_cell.length_c   1.000
_cell.angle_alpha   90.00
_cell.angle_beta   90.00
_cell.angle_gamma   90.00
#
_symmetry.space_group_name_H-M   'P 1'
#
loop_
_entity.id
_entity.type
_entity.pdbx_description
1 polymer ?
#
loop_
_entity_poly.entity_id
_entity_poly.type
_entity_poly.pdbx_seq_one_letter_code
_entity_poly.pdbx_strand_id
1 'polypeptide(L)'
;MLMELWKPVLKDFIDIISISIFSNPIISSKFDPQACGWAFGMNVFDLIAWRKENVTAQYHYWQEQNADQTLWKLGTLPPALLAFYGLTEPLDRRWHVLGLGYDMNIDDRLIDSAAVIHFNGNMKPWLKLAIGRYKPLWERYVNQSHPYYQDCVLN
;
A
#
# COMPACT_ATOMS: atom_id res chain seq x y z
N MET A 1 -15.57 11.14 -3.66
CA MET A 1 -15.25 9.77 -3.23
C MET A 1 -13.75 9.53 -3.33
N LEU A 2 -13.00 9.97 -2.33
CA LEU A 2 -11.56 9.79 -2.29
C LEU A 2 -11.25 8.57 -1.42
N MET A 3 -10.61 7.59 -2.05
CA MET A 3 -9.73 6.54 -1.52
C MET A 3 -10.15 5.72 -0.30
N GLU A 4 -10.02 4.41 -0.53
CA GLU A 4 -10.61 3.27 0.13
C GLU A 4 -9.77 2.40 1.18
N LEU A 5 -9.92 2.46 2.51
CA LEU A 5 -9.20 1.78 3.65
C LEU A 5 -9.56 0.30 3.96
N TRP A 6 -8.63 -0.45 4.59
CA TRP A 6 -8.89 -1.63 5.46
C TRP A 6 -8.02 -1.61 6.74
N LYS A 7 -8.60 -2.04 7.88
CA LYS A 7 -8.01 -2.00 9.24
C LYS A 7 -7.17 -3.19 9.78
N PRO A 8 -7.12 -4.45 9.25
CA PRO A 8 -6.42 -5.51 9.99
C PRO A 8 -5.13 -6.10 9.37
N VAL A 9 -4.73 -5.81 8.12
CA VAL A 9 -3.74 -6.68 7.43
C VAL A 9 -2.38 -6.03 7.13
N LEU A 10 -2.17 -4.75 7.48
CA LEU A 10 -0.88 -4.03 7.33
C LEU A 10 -0.32 -3.52 8.66
N LYS A 11 -0.55 -4.31 9.71
CA LYS A 11 -0.43 -3.90 11.12
C LYS A 11 0.98 -3.58 11.62
N ASP A 12 2.02 -3.90 10.86
CA ASP A 12 3.40 -3.73 11.36
C ASP A 12 4.12 -2.57 10.67
N PHE A 13 4.28 -2.60 9.33
CA PHE A 13 5.10 -1.59 8.65
C PHE A 13 4.39 -0.23 8.47
N ILE A 14 3.10 -0.25 8.12
CA ILE A 14 2.33 0.98 7.94
C ILE A 14 2.00 1.61 9.28
N ASP A 15 1.71 0.81 10.30
CA ASP A 15 1.48 1.32 11.65
C ASP A 15 2.76 1.91 12.25
N ILE A 16 3.94 1.29 12.08
CA ILE A 16 5.21 1.89 12.56
C ILE A 16 5.49 3.23 11.87
N ILE A 17 5.32 3.31 10.55
CA ILE A 17 5.52 4.56 9.80
C ILE A 17 4.48 5.61 10.23
N SER A 18 3.21 5.23 10.32
CA SER A 18 2.12 6.14 10.71
C SER A 18 2.32 6.65 12.14
N ILE A 19 2.63 5.76 13.09
CA ILE A 19 2.94 6.12 14.48
C ILE A 19 4.13 7.08 14.52
N SER A 20 5.23 6.80 13.81
CA SER A 20 6.40 7.68 13.78
C SER A 20 6.08 9.06 13.23
N ILE A 21 5.20 9.16 12.22
CA ILE A 21 4.80 10.45 11.62
C ILE A 21 3.89 11.21 12.59
N PHE A 22 2.80 10.57 13.04
CA PHE A 22 1.80 11.22 13.89
C PHE A 22 2.25 11.45 15.34
N SER A 23 3.41 10.90 15.74
CA SER A 23 4.04 11.22 17.03
C SER A 23 4.90 12.49 16.99
N ASN A 24 5.20 13.04 15.81
CA ASN A 24 5.95 14.29 15.69
C ASN A 24 5.11 15.46 16.26
N PRO A 25 5.61 16.30 17.18
CA PRO A 25 4.83 17.37 17.82
C PRO A 25 4.13 18.34 16.85
N ILE A 26 4.77 18.63 15.71
CA ILE A 26 4.20 19.51 14.67
C ILE A 26 2.96 18.85 14.04
N ILE A 27 3.01 17.53 13.86
CA ILE A 27 1.96 16.73 13.22
C ILE A 27 0.88 16.38 14.25
N SER A 28 1.23 15.88 15.43
CA SER A 28 0.29 15.48 16.49
C SER A 28 -0.57 16.65 17.00
N SER A 29 -0.11 17.90 16.84
CA SER A 29 -0.91 19.09 17.14
C SER A 29 -2.11 19.29 16.20
N LYS A 30 -2.08 18.68 15.01
CA LYS A 30 -3.08 18.83 13.94
C LYS A 30 -3.81 17.53 13.59
N PHE A 31 -3.26 16.38 13.95
CA PHE A 31 -3.73 15.06 13.53
C PHE A 31 -3.84 14.10 14.72
N ASP A 32 -4.84 13.22 14.71
CA ASP A 32 -5.00 12.17 15.72
C ASP A 32 -3.86 11.14 15.59
N PRO A 33 -3.03 10.94 16.63
CA PRO A 33 -1.97 9.93 16.63
C PRO A 33 -2.48 8.49 16.53
N GLN A 34 -3.77 8.25 16.78
CA GLN A 34 -4.42 6.96 16.65
C GLN A 34 -5.10 6.76 15.30
N ALA A 35 -4.96 7.71 14.37
CA ALA A 35 -5.47 7.55 13.02
C ALA A 35 -4.74 6.40 12.30
N CYS A 36 -5.51 5.60 11.58
CA CYS A 36 -4.96 4.48 10.81
C CYS A 36 -4.34 5.00 9.50
N GLY A 37 -3.14 4.51 9.16
CA GLY A 37 -2.59 4.65 7.81
C GLY A 37 -3.19 3.64 6.83
N TRP A 38 -2.97 3.85 5.53
CA TRP A 38 -3.34 2.89 4.49
C TRP A 38 -2.17 2.62 3.54
N ALA A 39 -2.24 1.53 2.77
CA ALA A 39 -1.26 1.25 1.74
C ALA A 39 -1.52 2.12 0.50
N PHE A 40 -0.54 2.94 0.12
CA PHE A 40 -0.62 3.79 -1.07
C PHE A 40 -0.55 3.01 -2.41
N GLY A 41 -0.41 1.68 -2.39
CA GLY A 41 -0.10 0.88 -3.57
C GLY A 41 -1.26 0.62 -4.55
N MET A 42 -2.51 0.76 -4.13
CA MET A 42 -3.69 0.65 -4.99
C MET A 42 -4.78 1.56 -4.43
N ASN A 43 -5.27 2.50 -5.22
CA ASN A 43 -6.29 3.45 -4.77
C ASN A 43 -7.22 3.84 -5.91
N VAL A 44 -8.43 4.26 -5.54
CA VAL A 44 -9.40 4.90 -6.44
C VAL A 44 -9.55 6.34 -6.02
N PHE A 45 -9.43 7.27 -6.96
CA PHE A 45 -9.52 8.70 -6.71
C PHE A 45 -10.71 9.32 -7.45
N ASP A 46 -11.61 9.95 -6.72
CA ASP A 46 -12.53 10.93 -7.30
C ASP A 46 -11.80 12.26 -7.54
N LEU A 47 -11.54 12.54 -8.81
CA LEU A 47 -10.82 13.73 -9.23
C LEU A 47 -11.61 15.03 -9.04
N ILE A 48 -12.95 14.96 -8.96
CA ILE A 48 -13.79 16.13 -8.66
C ILE A 48 -13.63 16.49 -7.19
N ALA A 49 -13.76 15.51 -6.29
CA ALA A 49 -13.50 15.70 -4.87
C ALA A 49 -12.05 16.11 -4.60
N TRP A 50 -11.07 15.49 -5.28
CA TRP A 50 -9.66 15.88 -5.21
C TRP A 50 -9.47 17.38 -5.42
N ARG A 51 -10.07 17.90 -6.51
CA ARG A 51 -9.95 19.31 -6.86
C ARG A 51 -10.67 20.20 -5.85
N LYS A 52 -11.85 19.79 -5.40
CA LYS A 52 -12.68 20.55 -4.44
C LYS A 52 -11.97 20.70 -3.08
N GLU A 53 -11.39 19.62 -2.58
CA GLU A 53 -10.69 19.59 -1.28
C GLU A 53 -9.22 20.09 -1.38
N ASN A 54 -8.80 20.50 -2.59
CA ASN A 54 -7.48 21.04 -2.88
C ASN A 54 -6.31 20.16 -2.40
N VAL A 55 -6.46 18.84 -2.58
CA VAL A 55 -5.52 17.82 -2.06
C VAL A 55 -4.09 18.05 -2.57
N THR A 56 -3.93 18.44 -3.84
CA THR A 56 -2.62 18.75 -4.42
C THR A 56 -1.87 19.81 -3.61
N ALA A 57 -2.55 20.91 -3.23
CA ALA A 57 -1.90 21.96 -2.46
C ALA A 57 -1.53 21.49 -1.05
N GLN A 58 -2.39 20.70 -0.39
CA GLN A 58 -2.08 20.11 0.91
C GLN A 58 -0.86 19.18 0.84
N TYR A 59 -0.79 18.34 -0.19
CA TYR A 59 0.34 17.45 -0.43
C TYR A 59 1.65 18.22 -0.62
N HIS A 60 1.65 19.28 -1.43
CA HIS A 60 2.83 20.13 -1.61
C HIS A 60 3.22 20.89 -0.35
N TYR A 61 2.25 21.44 0.39
CA TYR A 61 2.50 22.08 1.69
C TYR A 61 3.26 21.14 2.62
N TRP A 62 2.82 19.90 2.77
CA TRP A 62 3.49 18.93 3.63
C TRP A 62 4.88 18.55 3.13
N GLN A 63 5.09 18.43 1.82
CA GLN A 63 6.43 18.24 1.28
C GLN A 63 7.37 19.40 1.58
N GLU A 64 6.89 20.64 1.48
CA GLU A 64 7.66 21.85 1.82
C GLU A 64 7.99 21.91 3.31
N GLN A 65 7.04 21.53 4.19
CA GLN A 65 7.30 21.45 5.62
C GLN A 65 8.36 20.39 5.99
N ASN A 66 8.59 19.40 5.13
CA ASN A 66 9.63 18.38 5.30
C ASN A 66 10.85 18.61 4.38
N ALA A 67 11.08 19.83 3.89
CA ALA A 67 12.21 20.12 2.99
C ALA A 67 13.58 19.78 3.61
N ASP A 68 13.70 19.86 4.95
CA ASP A 68 14.89 19.52 5.71
C ASP A 68 14.91 18.05 6.21
N GLN A 69 13.89 17.25 5.87
CA GLN A 69 13.75 15.84 6.24
C GLN A 69 13.70 15.58 7.77
N THR A 70 13.15 16.54 8.51
CA THR A 70 12.97 16.45 9.97
C THR A 70 11.65 15.79 10.38
N LEU A 71 10.60 15.85 9.55
CA LEU A 71 9.29 15.25 9.84
C LEU A 71 9.24 13.77 9.47
N TRP A 72 9.82 13.39 8.33
CA TRP A 72 10.02 11.99 7.92
C TRP A 72 11.23 11.86 6.99
N LYS A 73 11.80 10.66 6.91
CA LYS A 73 13.03 10.41 6.14
C LYS A 73 12.80 10.27 4.64
N LEU A 74 11.97 9.32 4.21
CA LEU A 74 11.78 9.02 2.80
C LEU A 74 10.37 8.45 2.55
N GLY A 75 9.97 8.50 1.28
CA GLY A 75 8.75 7.87 0.78
C GLY A 75 7.62 8.86 0.51
N THR A 76 6.66 8.42 -0.29
CA THR A 76 5.46 9.18 -0.66
C THR A 76 4.29 8.96 0.30
N LEU A 77 4.36 7.90 1.11
CA LEU A 77 3.31 7.57 2.07
C LEU A 77 3.10 8.67 3.12
N PRO A 78 4.14 9.22 3.79
CA PRO A 78 3.93 10.24 4.81
C PRO A 78 3.16 11.48 4.33
N PRO A 79 3.57 12.20 3.26
CA PRO A 79 2.82 13.36 2.80
C PRO A 79 1.43 12.99 2.25
N ALA A 80 1.24 11.76 1.74
CA ALA A 80 -0.08 11.28 1.37
C ALA A 80 -0.99 11.12 2.59
N LEU A 81 -0.55 10.45 3.66
CA LEU A 81 -1.34 10.27 4.88
C LEU A 81 -1.84 11.62 5.44
N LEU A 82 -0.98 12.64 5.38
CA LEU A 82 -1.30 14.00 5.85
C LEU A 82 -2.25 14.73 4.90
N ALA A 83 -2.09 14.58 3.59
CA ALA A 83 -2.91 15.28 2.59
C ALA A 83 -4.33 14.69 2.44
N PHE A 84 -4.52 13.42 2.74
CA PHE A 84 -5.83 12.75 2.68
C PHE A 84 -6.45 12.51 4.06
N TYR A 85 -5.89 13.07 5.11
CA TYR A 85 -6.43 12.88 6.46
C TYR A 85 -7.90 13.33 6.53
N GLY A 86 -8.78 12.43 6.96
CA GLY A 86 -10.23 12.67 7.01
C GLY A 86 -10.94 12.73 5.65
N LEU A 87 -10.22 12.46 4.55
CA LEU A 87 -10.75 12.45 3.18
C LEU A 87 -10.74 11.04 2.57
N THR A 88 -10.71 10.00 3.41
CA THR A 88 -10.66 8.60 2.99
C THR A 88 -11.90 7.85 3.48
N GLU A 89 -12.33 6.88 2.68
CA GLU A 89 -13.43 5.94 2.96
C GLU A 89 -12.85 4.51 2.95
N PRO A 90 -13.51 3.45 3.45
CA PRO A 90 -13.06 2.05 3.36
C PRO A 90 -13.50 1.27 2.10
N LEU A 91 -12.62 0.45 1.49
CA LEU A 91 -12.94 -0.38 0.29
C LEU A 91 -13.38 -1.75 0.76
N ASP A 92 -14.11 -2.54 -0.01
CA ASP A 92 -14.28 -3.96 0.33
C ASP A 92 -12.94 -4.70 0.15
N ARG A 93 -12.60 -5.63 1.05
CA ARG A 93 -11.31 -6.37 1.02
C ARG A 93 -11.11 -7.13 -0.28
N ARG A 94 -12.20 -7.52 -0.94
CA ARG A 94 -12.16 -8.20 -2.24
C ARG A 94 -11.61 -7.32 -3.34
N TRP A 95 -11.61 -5.98 -3.22
CA TRP A 95 -10.95 -5.13 -4.21
C TRP A 95 -9.43 -5.29 -4.19
N HIS A 96 -8.84 -5.60 -3.03
CA HIS A 96 -7.39 -5.71 -2.88
C HIS A 96 -6.98 -6.71 -1.80
N VAL A 97 -6.59 -7.90 -2.23
CA VAL A 97 -6.08 -8.94 -1.34
C VAL A 97 -4.57 -8.88 -1.30
N LEU A 98 -4.05 -8.41 -0.17
CA LEU A 98 -2.62 -8.35 0.13
C LEU A 98 -2.14 -9.54 0.97
N GLY A 99 -0.83 -9.66 1.09
CA GLY A 99 -0.13 -10.61 1.95
C GLY A 99 0.47 -11.79 1.20
N LEU A 100 0.28 -11.91 -0.12
CA LEU A 100 0.68 -13.10 -0.86
C LEU A 100 2.21 -13.30 -0.95
N GLY A 101 3.02 -12.38 -0.43
CA GLY A 101 4.47 -12.54 -0.30
C GLY A 101 4.96 -12.75 1.14
N TYR A 102 4.07 -12.93 2.13
CA TYR A 102 4.45 -13.29 3.51
C TYR A 102 3.42 -14.10 4.31
N ASP A 103 2.12 -14.00 4.01
CA ASP A 103 1.04 -14.68 4.72
C ASP A 103 0.64 -15.98 4.01
N MET A 104 0.93 -17.12 4.63
CA MET A 104 0.64 -18.44 4.08
C MET A 104 -0.83 -18.88 4.22
N ASN A 105 -1.64 -18.13 4.98
CA ASN A 105 -2.96 -18.53 5.46
C ASN A 105 -4.10 -17.66 4.92
N ILE A 106 -3.92 -17.02 3.77
CA ILE A 106 -5.00 -16.27 3.12
C ILE A 106 -6.05 -17.28 2.62
N ASP A 107 -7.32 -16.99 2.90
CA ASP A 107 -8.46 -17.80 2.45
C ASP A 107 -8.53 -17.82 0.92
N ASP A 108 -8.61 -19.01 0.33
CA ASP A 108 -8.73 -19.19 -1.11
C ASP A 108 -9.99 -18.50 -1.67
N ARG A 109 -11.11 -18.51 -0.94
CA ARG A 109 -12.34 -17.83 -1.38
C ARG A 109 -12.16 -16.33 -1.50
N LEU A 110 -11.33 -15.76 -0.64
CA LEU A 110 -10.99 -14.34 -0.69
C LEU A 110 -10.09 -14.05 -1.89
N ILE A 111 -9.11 -14.92 -2.17
CA ILE A 111 -8.24 -14.82 -3.36
C ILE A 111 -9.08 -14.92 -4.64
N ASP A 112 -9.99 -15.88 -4.72
CA ASP A 112 -10.82 -16.15 -5.90
C ASP A 112 -11.81 -15.03 -6.20
N SER A 113 -12.33 -14.37 -5.17
CA SER A 113 -13.22 -13.22 -5.31
C SER A 113 -12.49 -11.87 -5.43
N ALA A 114 -11.15 -11.88 -5.47
CA ALA A 114 -10.36 -10.67 -5.49
C ALA A 114 -10.38 -9.98 -6.88
N ALA A 115 -10.55 -8.66 -6.91
CA ALA A 115 -10.29 -7.87 -8.11
C ALA A 115 -8.78 -7.74 -8.38
N VAL A 116 -7.99 -7.53 -7.32
CA VAL A 116 -6.53 -7.44 -7.37
C VAL A 116 -5.92 -8.22 -6.23
N ILE A 117 -4.96 -9.09 -6.55
CA ILE A 117 -4.08 -9.74 -5.56
C ILE A 117 -2.71 -9.06 -5.55
N HIS A 118 -2.12 -8.90 -4.36
CA HIS A 118 -0.85 -8.23 -4.17
C HIS A 118 0.14 -9.15 -3.43
N PHE A 119 1.19 -9.54 -4.14
CA PHE A 119 2.34 -10.26 -3.60
C PHE A 119 3.28 -9.33 -2.82
N ASN A 120 2.81 -8.55 -1.85
CA ASN A 120 3.69 -7.74 -0.98
C ASN A 120 4.45 -8.64 0.01
N GLY A 121 5.68 -8.24 0.39
CA GLY A 121 6.60 -9.07 1.17
C GLY A 121 7.76 -9.65 0.37
N ASN A 122 8.58 -10.47 1.01
CA ASN A 122 9.86 -10.95 0.47
C ASN A 122 9.74 -12.29 -0.29
N MET A 123 8.66 -13.05 -0.10
CA MET A 123 8.46 -14.36 -0.73
C MET A 123 7.65 -14.24 -2.03
N LYS A 124 8.16 -13.43 -2.97
CA LYS A 124 7.52 -13.17 -4.27
C LYS A 124 7.45 -14.43 -5.14
N PRO A 125 6.42 -14.63 -5.99
CA PRO A 125 6.21 -15.86 -6.76
C PRO A 125 7.34 -16.18 -7.74
N TRP A 126 8.05 -15.17 -8.24
CA TRP A 126 9.21 -15.32 -9.12
C TRP A 126 10.52 -15.65 -8.40
N LEU A 127 10.52 -15.87 -7.08
CA LEU A 127 11.70 -16.21 -6.30
C LEU A 127 11.69 -17.68 -5.89
N LYS A 128 12.88 -18.23 -5.63
CA LYS A 128 13.04 -19.61 -5.12
C LYS A 128 12.33 -19.82 -3.77
N LEU A 129 12.34 -18.79 -2.92
CA LEU A 129 11.72 -18.79 -1.59
C LEU A 129 10.22 -18.44 -1.61
N ALA A 130 9.57 -18.42 -2.77
CA ALA A 130 8.16 -18.06 -2.83
C ALA A 130 7.26 -19.04 -2.08
N ILE A 131 6.11 -18.52 -1.63
CA ILE A 131 5.04 -19.35 -1.07
C ILE A 131 4.43 -20.20 -2.20
N GLY A 132 4.64 -21.52 -2.14
CA GLY A 132 4.30 -22.45 -3.22
C GLY A 132 2.85 -22.36 -3.70
N ARG A 133 1.89 -22.26 -2.78
CA ARG A 133 0.45 -22.20 -3.14
C ARG A 133 0.05 -20.98 -3.95
N TYR A 134 0.81 -19.88 -3.90
CA TYR A 134 0.48 -18.66 -4.64
C TYR A 134 1.26 -18.53 -5.96
N LYS A 135 2.29 -19.37 -6.21
CA LYS A 135 3.03 -19.34 -7.48
C LYS A 135 2.13 -19.47 -8.71
N PRO A 136 1.16 -20.40 -8.77
CA PRO A 136 0.34 -20.59 -9.97
C PRO A 136 -0.47 -19.35 -10.36
N LEU A 137 -0.83 -18.50 -9.39
CA LEU A 137 -1.60 -17.28 -9.62
C LEU A 137 -0.85 -16.25 -10.50
N TRP A 138 0.48 -16.25 -10.41
CA TRP A 138 1.36 -15.40 -11.23
C TRP A 138 1.85 -16.13 -12.48
N GLU A 139 2.32 -17.37 -12.34
CA GLU A 139 2.93 -18.16 -13.42
C GLU A 139 2.00 -18.34 -14.63
N ARG A 140 0.68 -18.39 -14.42
CA ARG A 140 -0.31 -18.48 -15.50
C ARG A 140 -0.27 -17.32 -16.50
N TYR A 141 0.32 -16.18 -16.12
CA TYR A 141 0.47 -14.99 -16.98
C TYR A 141 1.89 -14.85 -17.55
N VAL A 142 2.79 -15.78 -17.21
CA VAL A 142 4.18 -15.73 -17.65
C VAL A 142 4.33 -16.52 -18.93
N ASN A 143 4.87 -15.86 -19.95
CA ASN A 143 5.28 -16.58 -21.16
C ASN A 143 6.56 -17.36 -20.87
N GLN A 144 6.41 -18.66 -20.57
CA GLN A 144 7.54 -19.52 -20.26
C GLN A 144 8.52 -19.64 -21.43
N SER A 145 8.09 -19.45 -22.67
CA SER A 145 8.96 -19.48 -23.85
C SER A 145 9.78 -18.19 -24.03
N HIS A 146 9.57 -17.17 -23.19
CA HIS A 146 10.31 -15.93 -23.29
C HIS A 146 11.80 -16.15 -22.94
N PRO A 147 12.76 -15.68 -23.77
CA PRO A 147 14.19 -15.90 -23.53
C PRO A 147 14.66 -15.48 -22.13
N TYR A 148 14.32 -14.27 -21.68
CA TYR A 148 14.64 -13.81 -20.32
C TYR A 148 14.09 -14.69 -19.19
N TYR A 149 12.93 -15.32 -19.39
CA TYR A 149 12.39 -16.22 -18.38
C TYR A 149 13.19 -17.52 -18.34
N GLN A 150 13.49 -18.11 -19.50
CA GLN A 150 14.33 -19.29 -19.62
C GLN A 150 15.72 -19.05 -19.01
N ASP A 151 16.35 -17.91 -19.32
CA ASP A 151 17.66 -17.55 -18.77
C ASP A 151 17.64 -17.40 -17.23
N CYS A 152 16.53 -16.90 -16.67
CA CYS A 152 16.36 -16.71 -15.22
C CYS A 152 16.04 -18.02 -14.47
N VAL A 153 15.47 -19.02 -15.15
CA VAL A 153 15.15 -20.32 -14.56
C VAL A 153 16.31 -21.31 -14.68
N LEU A 154 17.10 -21.19 -15.75
CA LEU A 154 18.22 -22.09 -16.05
C LEU A 154 19.53 -21.71 -15.36
N ASN A 155 19.65 -20.48 -14.86
CA ASN A 155 20.81 -19.98 -14.09
C ASN A 155 20.44 -19.72 -12.62
#